data_AF-A0A429EPK3-F1
#
_entry.id   AF-A0A429EPK3-F1
#
_cell.length_a   1.000
_cell.length_b   1.000
_cell.length_c   1.000
_cell.angle_alpha   90.00
_cell.angle_beta   90.00
_cell.angle_gamma   90.00
#
_symmetry.space_group_name_H-M   'P 1'
#
loop_
_entity.id
_entity.type
_entity.pdbx_description
1 polymer ?
#
loop_
_entity_poly.entity_id
_entity_poly.type
_entity_poly.pdbx_seq_one_letter_code
_entity_poly.pdbx_strand_id
1 'polypeptide(L)'
;MPLEEWVDTKETFHRFAQIVGKIRLTVSNRRNHWWQVPFHLTGRGLTTRPMGGLAEQPLFCVDVDLVRHRLVIDVLDGRSAEFSLVGLSVATFQARLFQTLADLGIRPEIWAVPYDLEDETPFA
;
A
#
# COMPACT_ATOMS: atom_id res chain seq x y z
N MET A 1 15.66 5.63 -18.21
CA MET A 1 14.65 4.79 -18.87
C MET A 1 13.57 5.70 -19.42
N PRO A 2 13.38 5.73 -20.75
CA PRO A 2 12.20 6.30 -21.40
C PRO A 2 10.90 5.74 -20.80
N LEU A 3 9.83 6.54 -20.72
CA LEU A 3 8.55 6.12 -20.13
C LEU A 3 7.92 4.92 -20.87
N GLU A 4 8.04 4.92 -22.19
CA GLU A 4 7.47 3.90 -23.09
C GLU A 4 7.97 2.48 -22.74
N GLU A 5 9.21 2.35 -22.26
CA GLU A 5 9.81 1.05 -21.93
C GLU A 5 9.23 0.39 -20.67
N TRP A 6 8.52 1.13 -19.82
CA TRP A 6 8.06 0.62 -18.53
C TRP A 6 6.63 1.06 -18.16
N VAL A 7 5.83 1.50 -19.13
CA VAL A 7 4.48 2.02 -18.88
C VAL A 7 3.60 0.97 -18.18
N ASP A 8 3.65 -0.30 -18.62
CA ASP A 8 2.87 -1.39 -18.01
C ASP A 8 3.28 -1.65 -16.56
N THR A 9 4.59 -1.55 -16.27
CA THR A 9 5.13 -1.68 -14.91
C THR A 9 4.70 -0.50 -14.05
N LYS A 10 4.76 0.73 -14.58
CA LYS A 10 4.27 1.94 -13.91
C LYS A 10 2.80 1.78 -13.54
N GLU A 11 1.98 1.33 -14.47
CA GLU A 11 0.54 1.23 -14.28
C GLU A 11 0.14 0.17 -13.26
N THR A 12 0.82 -0.99 -13.28
CA THR A 12 0.66 -2.02 -12.25
C THR A 12 1.08 -1.48 -10.89
N PHE A 13 2.26 -0.87 -10.82
CA PHE A 13 2.78 -0.30 -9.58
C PHE A 13 1.90 0.83 -9.04
N HIS A 14 1.35 1.68 -9.92
CA HIS A 14 0.45 2.76 -9.52
C HIS A 14 -0.81 2.20 -8.85
N ARG A 15 -1.39 1.11 -9.37
CA ARG A 15 -2.53 0.43 -8.72
C ARG A 15 -2.15 -0.15 -7.35
N PHE A 16 -0.97 -0.76 -7.21
CA PHE A 16 -0.48 -1.21 -5.89
C PHE A 16 -0.37 -0.04 -4.91
N ALA A 17 0.21 1.08 -5.35
CA ALA A 17 0.35 2.30 -4.56
C ALA A 17 -1.03 2.89 -4.18
N GLN A 18 -2.02 2.85 -5.08
CA GLN A 18 -3.39 3.28 -4.78
C GLN A 18 -4.04 2.43 -3.69
N ILE A 19 -3.89 1.10 -3.72
CA ILE A 19 -4.42 0.21 -2.67
C ILE A 19 -3.81 0.57 -1.31
N VAL A 20 -2.48 0.71 -1.22
CA VAL A 20 -1.81 1.09 0.03
C VAL A 20 -2.19 2.51 0.47
N GLY A 21 -2.32 3.45 -0.47
CA GLY A 21 -2.75 4.82 -0.21
C GLY A 21 -4.18 4.89 0.34
N LYS A 22 -5.09 4.05 -0.17
CA LYS A 22 -6.47 3.93 0.32
C LYS A 22 -6.53 3.33 1.73
N ILE A 23 -5.67 2.37 2.05
CA ILE A 23 -5.52 1.89 3.43
C ILE A 23 -5.10 3.05 4.33
N ARG A 24 -4.05 3.78 3.94
CA ARG A 24 -3.59 4.93 4.73
C ARG A 24 -4.66 6.01 4.91
N LEU A 25 -5.44 6.28 3.87
CA LEU A 25 -6.56 7.21 3.88
C LEU A 25 -7.62 6.85 4.93
N THR A 26 -7.88 5.56 5.13
CA THR A 26 -8.95 5.06 6.01
C THR A 26 -8.48 4.90 7.46
N VAL A 27 -7.22 4.51 7.68
CA VAL A 27 -6.68 4.24 9.03
C VAL A 27 -6.02 5.45 9.69
N SER A 28 -5.85 6.57 8.99
CA SER A 28 -5.18 7.76 9.52
C SER A 28 -6.14 8.89 9.85
N ASN A 29 -5.83 9.64 10.92
CA ASN A 29 -6.53 10.88 11.24
C ASN A 29 -6.48 11.85 10.05
N ARG A 30 -7.65 12.33 9.63
CA ARG A 30 -7.76 13.29 8.52
C ARG A 30 -6.99 14.57 8.83
N ARG A 31 -6.15 15.03 7.90
CA ARG A 31 -5.44 16.30 7.94
C ARG A 31 -5.87 17.17 6.77
N ASN A 32 -5.64 18.48 6.90
CA ASN A 32 -5.94 19.44 5.85
C ASN A 32 -5.30 19.00 4.52
N HIS A 33 -6.05 19.17 3.43
CA HIS A 33 -5.61 18.83 2.07
C HIS A 33 -5.05 17.40 1.93
N TRP A 34 -5.57 16.46 2.72
CA TRP A 34 -5.14 15.05 2.68
C TRP A 34 -3.65 14.84 2.97
N TRP A 35 -2.98 15.75 3.66
CA TRP A 35 -1.54 15.67 3.96
C TRP A 35 -1.12 14.41 4.73
N GLN A 36 -2.07 13.69 5.33
CA GLN A 36 -1.80 12.41 5.95
C GLN A 36 -1.61 11.25 4.97
N VAL A 37 -1.93 11.40 3.67
CA VAL A 37 -1.97 10.30 2.68
C VAL A 37 -0.67 10.10 1.87
N PRO A 38 0.06 11.13 1.43
CA PRO A 38 1.18 10.97 0.50
C PRO A 38 2.31 10.08 1.03
N PHE A 39 2.80 9.16 0.20
CA PHE A 39 4.00 8.38 0.50
C PHE A 39 5.23 9.27 0.70
N HIS A 40 6.18 8.78 1.50
CA HIS A 40 7.46 9.43 1.70
C HIS A 40 8.57 8.55 1.13
N LEU A 41 9.67 9.17 0.70
CA LEU A 41 10.83 8.44 0.20
C LEU A 41 11.66 7.87 1.35
N THR A 42 12.17 6.67 1.13
CA THR A 42 13.26 6.07 1.91
C THR A 42 14.46 5.88 0.99
N GLY A 43 15.61 5.47 1.54
CA GLY A 43 16.76 5.08 0.72
C GLY A 43 16.52 3.85 -0.17
N ARG A 44 15.37 3.18 -0.05
CA ARG A 44 15.05 1.93 -0.75
C ARG A 44 13.72 1.95 -1.53
N GLY A 45 12.92 3.00 -1.38
CA GLY A 45 11.63 3.11 -2.04
C GLY A 45 10.68 4.05 -1.32
N LEU A 46 9.48 3.56 -0.99
CA LEU A 46 8.39 4.35 -0.42
C LEU A 46 8.00 3.84 0.96
N THR A 47 7.60 4.74 1.86
CA THR A 47 7.02 4.41 3.16
C THR A 47 5.73 5.19 3.39
N THR A 48 4.77 4.56 4.06
CA THR A 48 3.62 5.27 4.61
C THR A 48 3.98 6.13 5.82
N ARG A 49 5.14 5.89 6.46
CA ARG A 49 5.42 6.24 7.87
C ARG A 49 4.39 5.58 8.82
N PRO A 50 4.58 5.67 10.15
CA PRO A 50 3.60 5.15 11.10
C PRO A 50 2.21 5.76 10.84
N MET A 51 1.23 4.87 10.69
CA MET A 51 -0.19 5.16 10.52
C MET A 51 -1.03 4.19 11.36
N GLY A 52 -2.34 4.39 11.42
CA GLY A 52 -3.25 3.61 12.28
C GLY A 52 -3.60 4.32 13.58
N GLY A 53 -3.96 3.55 14.61
CA GLY A 53 -4.44 4.07 15.89
C GLY A 53 -5.89 4.57 15.89
N LEU A 54 -6.60 4.42 14.77
CA LEU A 54 -8.05 4.60 14.66
C LEU A 54 -8.76 3.26 14.79
N ALA A 55 -9.96 3.27 15.37
CA ALA A 55 -10.84 2.08 15.47
C ALA A 55 -10.12 0.83 16.02
N GLU A 56 -9.30 1.01 17.06
CA GLU A 56 -8.52 -0.05 17.72
C GLU A 56 -7.50 -0.78 16.83
N GLN A 57 -7.23 -0.26 15.62
CA GLN A 57 -6.16 -0.79 14.78
C GLN A 57 -4.80 -0.42 15.38
N PRO A 58 -3.82 -1.35 15.36
CA PRO A 58 -2.49 -1.05 15.86
C PRO A 58 -1.84 0.05 15.01
N LEU A 59 -0.76 0.63 15.53
CA LEU A 59 0.08 1.52 14.73
C LEU A 59 1.04 0.67 13.88
N PHE A 60 1.14 0.97 12.60
CA PHE A 60 1.95 0.20 11.65
C PHE A 60 2.45 1.05 10.49
N CYS A 61 3.43 0.52 9.76
CA CYS A 61 3.97 1.05 8.51
C CYS A 61 3.73 0.06 7.38
N VAL A 62 3.56 0.56 6.16
CA VAL A 62 3.67 -0.24 4.93
C VAL A 62 4.73 0.40 4.05
N ASP A 63 5.78 -0.37 3.78
CA ASP A 63 6.95 0.07 3.03
C ASP A 63 7.07 -0.73 1.74
N VAL A 64 7.28 -0.02 0.64
CA VAL A 64 7.59 -0.59 -0.67
C VAL A 64 9.11 -0.54 -0.83
N ASP A 65 9.77 -1.68 -0.61
CA ASP A 65 11.20 -1.84 -0.89
C ASP A 65 11.36 -2.13 -2.39
N LEU A 66 11.62 -1.07 -3.17
CA LEU A 66 11.78 -1.14 -4.62
C LEU A 66 13.10 -1.81 -5.03
N VAL A 67 14.07 -1.89 -4.12
CA VAL A 67 15.38 -2.51 -4.37
C VAL A 67 15.31 -4.03 -4.20
N ARG A 68 14.57 -4.53 -3.20
CA ARG A 68 14.33 -5.97 -2.99
C ARG A 68 13.06 -6.49 -3.64
N HIS A 69 12.25 -5.60 -4.21
CA HIS A 69 10.93 -5.91 -4.77
C HIS A 69 10.02 -6.59 -3.74
N ARG A 70 9.89 -5.99 -2.55
CA ARG A 70 9.05 -6.50 -1.46
C ARG A 70 8.14 -5.42 -0.91
N LEU A 71 6.97 -5.85 -0.43
CA LEU A 71 6.17 -5.07 0.48
C LEU A 71 6.49 -5.52 1.91
N VAL A 72 6.79 -4.58 2.78
CA VAL A 72 7.13 -4.82 4.19
C VAL A 72 6.08 -4.13 5.06
N ILE A 73 5.58 -4.83 6.07
CA ILE A 73 4.59 -4.32 7.02
C ILE A 73 5.16 -4.49 8.42
N ASP A 74 5.43 -3.38 9.09
CA ASP A 74 5.98 -3.35 10.44
C ASP A 74 4.95 -2.77 11.40
N VAL A 75 4.68 -3.49 12.49
CA VAL A 75 3.80 -3.05 13.56
C VAL A 75 4.67 -2.49 14.70
N LEU A 76 4.22 -1.43 15.36
CA LEU A 76 5.01 -0.75 16.40
C LEU A 76 5.32 -1.63 17.63
N ASP A 77 4.63 -2.75 17.79
CA ASP A 77 4.91 -3.74 18.84
C ASP A 77 6.00 -4.76 18.46
N GLY A 78 6.65 -4.58 17.30
CA GLY A 78 7.79 -5.39 16.84
C GLY A 78 7.41 -6.57 15.93
N ARG A 79 6.11 -6.81 15.71
CA ARG A 79 5.67 -7.80 14.70
C ARG A 79 5.93 -7.26 13.29
N SER A 80 6.30 -8.13 12.38
CA SER A 80 6.59 -7.78 10.99
C SER A 80 6.17 -8.91 10.05
N ALA A 81 5.77 -8.54 8.84
CA ALA A 81 5.54 -9.48 7.75
C ALA A 81 5.92 -8.83 6.41
N GLU A 82 6.34 -9.65 5.45
CA GLU A 82 6.70 -9.17 4.12
C GLU A 82 6.36 -10.18 3.03
N PHE A 83 6.24 -9.69 1.80
CA PHE A 83 6.11 -10.55 0.63
C PHE A 83 6.70 -9.94 -0.64
N SER A 84 7.07 -10.79 -1.59
CA SER A 84 7.59 -10.37 -2.90
C SER A 84 6.49 -9.77 -3.79
N LEU A 85 6.83 -8.68 -4.48
CA LEU A 85 6.01 -8.01 -5.47
C LEU A 85 6.12 -8.63 -6.88
N VAL A 86 7.10 -9.51 -7.10
CA VAL A 86 7.42 -10.03 -8.43
C VAL A 86 6.33 -10.96 -8.92
N GLY A 87 5.83 -10.72 -10.14
CA GLY A 87 4.87 -11.58 -10.81
C GLY A 87 3.43 -11.51 -10.27
N LEU A 88 3.12 -10.53 -9.42
CA LEU A 88 1.76 -10.36 -8.90
C LEU A 88 0.88 -9.57 -9.88
N SER A 89 -0.34 -10.05 -10.09
CA SER A 89 -1.43 -9.20 -10.60
C SER A 89 -1.92 -8.25 -9.50
N VAL A 90 -2.72 -7.26 -9.88
CA VAL A 90 -3.36 -6.31 -8.94
C VAL A 90 -4.28 -7.02 -7.95
N ALA A 91 -5.09 -7.97 -8.42
CA ALA A 91 -5.96 -8.77 -7.57
C ALA A 91 -5.18 -9.65 -6.58
N THR A 92 -4.11 -10.31 -7.04
CA THR A 92 -3.27 -11.13 -6.17
C THR A 92 -2.53 -10.28 -5.14
N PHE A 93 -2.04 -9.10 -5.54
CA PHE A 93 -1.43 -8.13 -4.62
C PHE A 93 -2.43 -7.70 -3.54
N GLN A 94 -3.65 -7.31 -3.91
CA GLN A 94 -4.68 -6.90 -2.96
C GLN A 94 -5.00 -8.04 -2.00
N ALA A 95 -5.34 -9.23 -2.50
CA ALA A 95 -5.69 -10.37 -1.66
C ALA A 95 -4.57 -10.71 -0.67
N ARG A 96 -3.31 -10.73 -1.14
CA ARG A 96 -2.14 -11.03 -0.31
C ARG A 96 -1.88 -9.95 0.73
N LEU A 97 -2.01 -8.67 0.38
CA LEU A 97 -1.88 -7.56 1.32
C LEU A 97 -2.92 -7.64 2.43
N PHE A 98 -4.19 -7.85 2.09
CA PHE A 98 -5.27 -7.94 3.07
C PHE A 98 -5.13 -9.16 3.97
N GLN A 99 -4.70 -10.31 3.44
CA GLN A 99 -4.39 -11.47 4.27
C GLN A 99 -3.21 -11.19 5.22
N THR A 100 -2.13 -10.56 4.73
CA THR A 100 -0.95 -10.25 5.55
C THR A 100 -1.28 -9.26 6.67
N LEU A 101 -2.06 -8.22 6.37
CA LEU A 101 -2.61 -7.30 7.36
C LEU A 101 -3.50 -8.05 8.36
N ALA A 102 -4.29 -9.00 7.87
CA ALA A 102 -5.18 -9.77 8.69
C ALA A 102 -4.42 -10.63 9.73
N ASP A 103 -3.33 -11.27 9.31
CA ASP A 103 -2.46 -12.06 10.17
C ASP A 103 -1.77 -11.20 11.25
N LEU A 104 -1.55 -9.91 10.95
CA LEU A 104 -1.04 -8.92 11.91
C LEU A 104 -2.12 -8.27 12.79
N GLY A 105 -3.39 -8.67 12.64
CA GLY A 105 -4.50 -8.10 13.42
C GLY A 105 -5.00 -6.74 12.92
N ILE A 106 -4.67 -6.36 11.69
CA ILE A 106 -5.09 -5.11 11.04
C ILE A 106 -6.24 -5.44 10.09
N ARG A 107 -7.33 -4.66 10.10
CA ARG A 107 -8.53 -4.89 9.28
C ARG A 107 -9.03 -3.56 8.71
N PRO A 108 -8.34 -2.99 7.71
CA PRO A 108 -8.81 -1.76 7.10
C PRO A 108 -9.94 -2.07 6.12
N GLU A 109 -10.88 -1.15 5.99
CA GLU A 109 -11.93 -1.22 4.96
C GLU A 109 -11.67 -0.13 3.94
N ILE A 110 -11.55 -0.50 2.65
CA ILE A 110 -11.30 0.46 1.57
C ILE A 110 -12.33 0.30 0.45
N TRP A 111 -12.62 1.39 -0.26
CA TRP A 111 -13.28 1.32 -1.55
C TRP A 111 -12.30 0.84 -2.62
N ALA A 112 -12.39 -0.44 -3.00
CA ALA A 112 -11.43 -1.17 -3.83
C ALA A 112 -11.57 -0.92 -5.35
N VAL A 113 -11.86 0.32 -5.74
CA VAL A 113 -11.91 0.76 -7.15
C VAL A 113 -10.81 1.81 -7.39
N PRO A 114 -10.07 1.75 -8.51
CA PRO A 114 -9.06 2.75 -8.84
C PRO A 114 -9.61 4.19 -8.86
N TYR A 115 -8.74 5.16 -8.56
CA TYR A 115 -9.03 6.58 -8.80
C TYR A 115 -8.31 7.07 -10.04
N ASP A 116 -9.00 7.86 -10.87
CA ASP A 116 -8.43 8.63 -12.00
C ASP A 116 -7.49 7.82 -12.92
N LEU A 117 -7.87 6.56 -13.19
CA LEU A 117 -7.31 5.75 -14.27
C LEU A 117 -8.36 5.64 -15.37
N GLU A 118 -7.95 5.47 -16.63
CA GLU A 118 -8.86 5.21 -17.77
C GLU A 118 -9.61 3.86 -17.65
N ASP A 119 -9.42 3.15 -16.54
CA ASP A 119 -9.92 1.83 -16.23
C ASP A 119 -10.53 1.82 -14.82
N GLU A 120 -11.83 1.53 -14.75
CA GLU A 120 -12.63 1.43 -13.52
C GLU A 120 -12.69 0.00 -12.95
N THR A 121 -11.96 -0.96 -13.54
CA THR A 121 -11.97 -2.35 -13.08
C THR A 121 -11.61 -2.42 -11.59
N PRO A 122 -12.47 -3.01 -10.73
CA PRO A 122 -12.17 -3.22 -9.33
C PRO A 122 -10.84 -3.98 -9.14
N PHE A 123 -10.15 -3.73 -8.05
CA PHE A 123 -8.83 -4.32 -7.83
C PHE A 123 -8.87 -5.86 -7.71
N ALA A 124 -9.99 -6.43 -7.26
CA ALA A 124 -10.28 -7.87 -7.18
C ALA A 124 -11.78 -8.14 -7.37
#